data_AF-A0A0D0GP41-F1
#
_entry.id   AF-A0A0D0GP41-F1
#
_cell.length_a   1.000
_cell.length_b   1.000
_cell.length_c   1.000
_cell.angle_alpha   90.00
_cell.angle_beta   90.00
_cell.angle_gamma   90.00
#
_symmetry.space_group_name_H-M   'P 1'
#
loop_
_entity.id
_entity.type
_entity.pdbx_description
1 polymer ?
#
loop_
_entity_poly.entity_id
_entity_poly.type
_entity_poly.pdbx_seq_one_letter_code
_entity_poly.pdbx_strand_id
1 'polypeptide(L)'
;MPDGPWQGLFRHALTLIDEIRIHGTANPFWTFGGGTVLMLRYGHRMSKDIDIFVPNPQYLGYVKSRISDAASDITTDYEEHAEFVKLVLPDGEIDFVVSRNLTTPGFDEWTLMDHPMKVETAAEIVAKKMWHRGDRPTARDLFDLSLVIEREPDSLMAAGGVPDSPSRNLSANPGRAPRFPAAALQ
;
A
#
# COMPACT_ATOMS: atom_id res chain seq x y z
N MET A 1 -10.04 -6.52 17.66
CA MET A 1 -9.54 -5.40 16.83
C MET A 1 -10.47 -4.21 17.04
N PRO A 2 -10.02 -2.96 16.87
CA PRO A 2 -10.88 -1.80 17.04
C PRO A 2 -11.99 -1.77 15.97
N ASP A 3 -13.23 -1.60 16.40
CA ASP A 3 -14.37 -1.35 15.51
C ASP A 3 -14.27 0.06 14.92
N GLY A 4 -14.84 0.26 13.73
CA GLY A 4 -14.85 1.59 13.11
C GLY A 4 -15.25 1.62 11.64
N PRO A 5 -15.26 2.82 11.02
CA PRO A 5 -15.71 3.03 9.65
C PRO A 5 -14.98 2.15 8.61
N TRP A 6 -13.73 1.78 8.90
CA TRP A 6 -12.93 0.90 8.06
C TRP A 6 -13.62 -0.44 7.75
N GLN A 7 -14.44 -0.99 8.66
CA GLN A 7 -15.15 -2.27 8.43
C GLN A 7 -16.18 -2.15 7.30
N GLY A 8 -16.84 -1.00 7.17
CA GLY A 8 -17.78 -0.73 6.08
C GLY A 8 -17.07 -0.62 4.75
N LEU A 9 -16.02 0.21 4.70
CA LEU A 9 -15.17 0.39 3.52
C LEU A 9 -14.52 -0.94 3.08
N PHE A 10 -14.09 -1.75 4.04
CA PHE A 10 -13.46 -3.04 3.76
C PHE A 10 -14.45 -4.03 3.14
N ARG A 11 -15.72 -4.04 3.57
CA ARG A 11 -16.76 -4.86 2.90
C ARG A 11 -16.96 -4.45 1.44
N HIS A 12 -16.98 -3.15 1.15
CA HIS A 12 -17.04 -2.67 -0.23
C HIS A 12 -15.81 -3.11 -1.04
N ALA A 13 -14.61 -3.06 -0.44
CA ALA A 13 -13.40 -3.56 -1.07
C ALA A 13 -13.48 -5.07 -1.38
N LEU A 14 -14.06 -5.88 -0.48
CA LEU A 14 -14.28 -7.31 -0.74
C LEU A 14 -15.25 -7.55 -1.90
N THR A 15 -16.33 -6.78 -2.02
CA THR A 15 -17.23 -6.84 -3.17
C THR A 15 -16.46 -6.59 -4.48
N LEU A 16 -15.59 -5.58 -4.51
CA LEU A 16 -14.77 -5.25 -5.68
C LEU A 16 -13.71 -6.33 -5.99
N ILE A 17 -13.18 -7.00 -4.97
CA ILE A 17 -12.28 -8.14 -5.15
C ILE A 17 -13.03 -9.33 -5.77
N ASP A 18 -14.29 -9.54 -5.39
CA ASP A 18 -15.13 -10.57 -6.00
C ASP A 18 -15.42 -10.28 -7.48
N GLU A 19 -15.56 -9.01 -7.88
CA GLU A 19 -15.67 -8.64 -9.31
C GLU A 19 -14.42 -9.06 -10.10
N ILE A 20 -13.22 -8.84 -9.55
CA ILE A 20 -11.96 -9.33 -10.15
C ILE A 20 -12.00 -10.85 -10.24
N ARG A 21 -12.54 -11.54 -9.23
CA ARG A 21 -12.64 -13.01 -9.22
C ARG A 21 -13.56 -13.52 -10.33
N ILE A 22 -14.73 -12.91 -10.46
CA ILE A 22 -15.81 -13.34 -11.37
C ILE A 22 -15.43 -13.05 -12.82
N HIS A 23 -14.90 -11.86 -13.10
CA HIS A 23 -14.71 -11.36 -14.47
C HIS A 23 -13.25 -11.38 -14.95
N GLY A 24 -12.28 -11.48 -14.03
CA GLY A 24 -10.85 -11.46 -14.34
C GLY A 24 -10.16 -12.81 -14.19
N THR A 25 -10.01 -13.28 -12.95
CA THR A 25 -9.31 -14.53 -12.65
C THR A 25 -9.86 -15.19 -11.40
N ALA A 26 -10.04 -16.52 -11.41
CA ALA A 26 -10.65 -17.25 -10.30
C ALA A 26 -9.88 -17.17 -8.97
N ASN A 27 -8.58 -16.81 -8.99
CA ASN A 27 -7.76 -16.67 -7.79
C ASN A 27 -6.88 -15.41 -7.85
N PRO A 28 -7.45 -14.21 -7.64
CA PRO A 28 -6.67 -12.98 -7.70
C PRO A 28 -5.74 -12.88 -6.49
N PHE A 29 -4.49 -12.51 -6.74
CA PHE A 29 -3.56 -12.16 -5.66
C PHE A 29 -3.72 -10.68 -5.29
N TRP A 30 -3.90 -10.41 -4.00
CA TRP A 30 -3.97 -9.07 -3.43
C TRP A 30 -3.55 -9.10 -1.95
N THR A 31 -3.16 -7.95 -1.42
CA THR A 31 -2.85 -7.75 0.01
C THR A 31 -3.60 -6.53 0.55
N PHE A 32 -4.01 -6.60 1.82
CA PHE A 32 -4.52 -5.45 2.57
C PHE A 32 -3.36 -4.81 3.33
N GLY A 33 -3.13 -3.50 3.17
CA GLY A 33 -1.98 -2.82 3.74
C GLY A 33 -2.28 -1.40 4.23
N GLY A 34 -1.26 -0.56 4.20
CA GLY A 34 -1.38 0.87 4.50
C GLY A 34 -1.62 1.21 5.97
N GLY A 35 -2.12 2.43 6.21
CA GLY A 35 -2.23 3.00 7.56
C GLY A 35 -3.23 2.27 8.46
N THR A 36 -4.29 1.72 7.86
CA THR A 36 -5.32 0.98 8.59
C THR A 36 -4.80 -0.35 9.10
N VAL A 37 -3.93 -1.05 8.36
CA VAL A 37 -3.27 -2.24 8.89
C VAL A 37 -2.33 -1.92 10.05
N LEU A 38 -1.55 -0.83 9.98
CA LEU A 38 -0.71 -0.41 11.11
C LEU A 38 -1.56 -0.02 12.34
N MET A 39 -2.74 0.55 12.14
CA MET A 39 -3.70 0.79 13.22
C MET A 39 -4.19 -0.54 13.82
N LEU A 40 -4.57 -1.53 13.00
CA LEU A 40 -5.04 -2.83 13.49
C LEU A 40 -3.95 -3.60 14.24
N ARG A 41 -2.71 -3.53 13.77
CA ARG A 41 -1.54 -4.17 14.41
C ARG A 41 -1.18 -3.52 15.76
N TYR A 42 -1.21 -2.18 15.84
CA TYR A 42 -0.56 -1.46 16.95
C TYR A 42 -1.42 -0.45 17.71
N GLY A 43 -2.59 -0.07 17.19
CA GLY A 43 -3.43 0.96 17.79
C GLY A 43 -2.78 2.34 17.90
N HIS A 44 -1.72 2.60 17.11
CA HIS A 44 -0.84 3.76 17.25
C HIS A 44 -1.50 5.10 16.87
N ARG A 45 -2.43 5.10 15.91
CA ARG A 45 -3.30 6.22 15.55
C ARG A 45 -4.53 5.70 14.82
N MET A 46 -5.53 6.56 14.67
CA MET A 46 -6.70 6.24 13.87
C MET A 46 -6.42 6.34 12.37
N SER A 47 -7.00 5.40 11.63
CA SER A 47 -7.00 5.31 10.18
C SER A 47 -8.30 4.65 9.74
N LYS A 48 -8.85 5.07 8.61
CA LYS A 48 -10.15 4.60 8.13
C LYS A 48 -10.11 4.10 6.68
N ASP A 49 -9.23 4.70 5.87
CA ASP A 49 -9.09 4.36 4.46
C ASP A 49 -8.59 2.93 4.27
N ILE A 50 -8.91 2.32 3.14
CA ILE A 50 -8.58 0.93 2.83
C ILE A 50 -7.61 0.88 1.65
N ASP A 51 -6.40 0.42 1.89
CA ASP A 51 -5.37 0.22 0.85
C ASP A 51 -5.30 -1.26 0.45
N ILE A 52 -5.72 -1.57 -0.78
CA ILE A 52 -5.60 -2.88 -1.42
C ILE A 52 -4.50 -2.83 -2.46
N PHE A 53 -3.50 -3.71 -2.34
CA PHE A 53 -2.41 -3.79 -3.29
C PHE A 53 -2.57 -5.01 -4.20
N VAL A 54 -2.43 -4.77 -5.51
CA VAL A 54 -2.53 -5.79 -6.55
C VAL A 54 -1.28 -5.77 -7.44
N PRO A 55 -0.68 -6.92 -7.77
CA PRO A 55 0.53 -6.95 -8.60
C PRO A 55 0.21 -6.87 -10.10
N ASN A 56 -1.04 -7.12 -10.51
CA ASN A 56 -1.49 -7.10 -11.90
C ASN A 56 -2.32 -5.83 -12.18
N PRO A 57 -1.83 -4.89 -13.02
CA PRO A 57 -2.56 -3.69 -13.40
C PRO A 57 -3.93 -3.95 -14.04
N GLN A 58 -4.13 -5.12 -14.67
CA GLN A 58 -5.40 -5.47 -15.30
C GLN A 58 -6.55 -5.55 -14.28
N TYR A 59 -6.25 -5.81 -13.00
CA TYR A 59 -7.25 -5.87 -11.94
C TYR A 59 -7.96 -4.52 -11.74
N LEU A 60 -7.27 -3.41 -12.00
CA LEU A 60 -7.87 -2.08 -11.95
C LEU A 60 -9.05 -1.93 -12.91
N GLY A 61 -9.07 -2.68 -14.01
CA GLY A 61 -10.18 -2.64 -14.99
C GLY A 61 -11.54 -3.06 -14.41
N TYR A 62 -11.54 -3.92 -13.39
CA TYR A 62 -12.76 -4.50 -12.80
C TYR A 62 -13.30 -3.71 -11.62
N VAL A 63 -12.52 -2.77 -11.07
CA VAL A 63 -12.91 -1.97 -9.90
C VAL A 63 -13.25 -0.51 -10.26
N LYS A 64 -13.28 -0.20 -11.55
CA LYS A 64 -13.68 1.12 -12.07
C LYS A 64 -15.19 1.26 -12.09
N SER A 65 -15.70 2.30 -11.42
CA SER A 65 -17.13 2.66 -11.38
C SER A 65 -17.79 2.74 -12.76
N ARG A 66 -17.07 3.24 -13.78
CA ARG A 66 -17.59 3.35 -15.15
C ARG A 66 -17.81 2.00 -15.86
N ILE A 67 -17.17 0.93 -15.40
CA ILE A 67 -17.12 -0.36 -16.11
C ILE A 67 -17.79 -1.47 -15.28
N SER A 68 -17.72 -1.39 -13.95
CA SER A 68 -18.37 -2.34 -13.04
C SER A 68 -19.60 -1.69 -12.41
N ASP A 69 -20.77 -2.31 -12.64
CA ASP A 69 -22.02 -1.91 -12.00
C ASP A 69 -21.89 -1.96 -10.47
N ALA A 70 -21.19 -2.98 -9.94
CA ALA A 70 -20.92 -3.08 -8.50
C ALA A 70 -20.09 -1.91 -7.97
N ALA A 71 -19.08 -1.44 -8.72
CA ALA A 71 -18.32 -0.26 -8.35
C ALA A 71 -19.16 1.03 -8.42
N SER A 72 -20.03 1.17 -9.44
CA SER A 72 -20.97 2.29 -9.53
C SER A 72 -22.00 2.32 -8.39
N ASP A 73 -22.47 1.15 -7.96
CA ASP A 73 -23.41 1.03 -6.84
C ASP A 73 -22.76 1.43 -5.50
N ILE A 74 -21.43 1.27 -5.37
CA ILE A 74 -20.66 1.70 -4.20
C ILE A 74 -20.44 3.21 -4.22
N THR A 75 -19.92 3.76 -5.31
CA THR A 75 -19.76 5.21 -5.49
C THR A 75 -19.54 5.57 -6.96
N THR A 76 -19.99 6.76 -7.34
CA THR A 76 -19.66 7.38 -8.64
C THR A 76 -18.49 8.36 -8.53
N ASP A 77 -18.02 8.67 -7.32
CA ASP A 77 -16.89 9.56 -7.07
C ASP A 77 -15.61 8.74 -6.96
N TYR A 78 -14.76 8.83 -7.99
CA TYR A 78 -13.53 8.06 -8.08
C TYR A 78 -12.45 8.79 -8.89
N GLU A 79 -11.19 8.51 -8.57
CA GLU A 79 -10.03 8.90 -9.34
C GLU A 79 -9.37 7.66 -9.95
N GLU A 80 -8.89 7.76 -11.18
CA GLU A 80 -8.16 6.67 -11.82
C GLU A 80 -6.86 7.13 -12.47
N HIS A 81 -5.84 6.29 -12.37
CA HIS A 81 -4.57 6.43 -13.05
C HIS A 81 -4.10 5.05 -13.56
N ALA A 82 -2.96 5.01 -14.25
CA ALA A 82 -2.39 3.75 -14.72
C ALA A 82 -2.00 2.79 -13.58
N GLU A 83 -1.69 3.33 -12.39
CA GLU A 83 -1.17 2.58 -11.25
C GLU A 83 -2.13 2.50 -10.07
N PHE A 84 -3.29 3.17 -10.12
CA PHE A 84 -4.27 3.07 -9.05
C PHE A 84 -5.70 3.40 -9.51
N VAL A 85 -6.67 2.92 -8.74
CA VAL A 85 -8.06 3.39 -8.73
C VAL A 85 -8.41 3.71 -7.29
N LYS A 86 -8.91 4.93 -7.05
CA LYS A 86 -9.34 5.42 -5.75
C LYS A 86 -10.84 5.65 -5.79
N LEU A 87 -11.59 5.03 -4.89
CA LEU A 87 -13.01 5.26 -4.71
C LEU A 87 -13.22 6.15 -3.47
N VAL A 88 -13.99 7.21 -3.61
CA VAL A 88 -14.27 8.18 -2.54
C VAL A 88 -15.67 7.94 -1.99
N LEU A 89 -15.75 7.69 -0.68
CA LEU A 89 -17.00 7.48 0.05
C LEU A 89 -17.11 8.46 1.24
N PRO A 90 -18.31 8.73 1.77
CA PRO A 90 -18.48 9.61 2.94
C PRO A 90 -17.63 9.18 4.15
N ASP A 91 -17.46 7.87 4.33
CA ASP A 91 -16.73 7.30 5.46
C ASP A 91 -15.22 7.25 5.25
N GLY A 92 -14.70 7.41 4.03
CA GLY A 92 -13.27 7.36 3.71
C GLY A 92 -12.99 6.91 2.27
N GLU A 93 -11.73 6.56 2.01
CA GLU A 93 -11.27 6.17 0.67
C GLU A 93 -11.00 4.66 0.59
N ILE A 94 -11.20 4.08 -0.60
CA ILE A 94 -10.76 2.72 -0.94
C ILE A 94 -9.79 2.83 -2.12
N ASP A 95 -8.54 2.49 -1.88
CA ASP A 95 -7.45 2.56 -2.85
C ASP A 95 -7.08 1.16 -3.34
N PHE A 96 -7.22 0.93 -4.65
CA PHE A 96 -6.59 -0.21 -5.32
C PHE A 96 -5.31 0.27 -5.99
N VAL A 97 -4.16 -0.18 -5.50
CA VAL A 97 -2.84 0.27 -5.95
C VAL A 97 -2.07 -0.87 -6.59
N VAL A 98 -1.52 -0.61 -7.78
CA VAL A 98 -0.63 -1.53 -8.46
C VAL A 98 0.72 -1.54 -7.76
N SER A 99 0.98 -2.59 -7.01
CA SER A 99 2.26 -2.77 -6.33
C SER A 99 2.52 -4.24 -6.05
N ARG A 100 3.75 -4.67 -6.27
CA ARG A 100 4.24 -5.98 -5.84
C ARG A 100 4.72 -5.87 -4.39
N ASN A 101 4.91 -7.00 -3.72
CA ASN A 101 5.60 -6.99 -2.44
C ASN A 101 7.06 -6.58 -2.65
N LEU A 102 7.57 -5.70 -1.79
CA LEU A 102 8.94 -5.20 -1.79
C LEU A 102 9.83 -5.98 -0.80
N THR A 103 9.22 -6.64 0.18
CA THR A 103 9.88 -7.44 1.21
C THR A 103 9.45 -8.90 1.14
N THR A 104 10.18 -9.77 1.83
CA THR A 104 9.84 -11.19 1.99
C THR A 104 9.71 -11.50 3.48
N PRO A 105 8.57 -12.03 3.97
CA PRO A 105 7.42 -12.54 3.20
C PRO A 105 6.45 -11.47 2.65
N GLY A 106 6.50 -10.23 3.15
CA GLY A 106 5.66 -9.11 2.69
C GLY A 106 4.24 -9.07 3.27
N PHE A 107 3.70 -10.19 3.74
CA PHE A 107 2.41 -10.24 4.44
C PHE A 107 2.34 -11.42 5.42
N ASP A 108 1.40 -11.32 6.35
CA ASP A 108 0.92 -12.42 7.19
C ASP A 108 -0.48 -12.86 6.73
N GLU A 109 -0.89 -14.07 7.11
CA GLU A 109 -2.28 -14.53 6.92
C GLU A 109 -3.10 -14.24 8.18
N TRP A 110 -4.13 -13.42 8.03
CA TRP A 110 -5.05 -13.07 9.10
C TRP A 110 -6.47 -13.52 8.76
N THR A 111 -7.29 -13.79 9.77
CA THR A 111 -8.74 -13.90 9.60
C THR A 111 -9.38 -12.60 10.08
N LEU A 112 -9.95 -11.83 9.15
CA LEU A 112 -10.71 -10.62 9.44
C LEU A 112 -12.12 -10.79 8.91
N MET A 113 -13.13 -10.47 9.74
CA MET A 113 -14.55 -10.58 9.36
C MET A 113 -14.91 -11.97 8.81
N ASP A 114 -14.39 -13.02 9.45
CA ASP A 114 -14.56 -14.42 9.04
C ASP A 114 -13.97 -14.79 7.66
N HIS A 115 -13.15 -13.91 7.07
CA HIS A 115 -12.44 -14.15 5.82
C HIS A 115 -10.93 -14.28 6.04
N PRO A 116 -10.27 -15.35 5.55
CA PRO A 116 -8.82 -15.41 5.51
C PRO A 116 -8.29 -14.44 4.44
N MET A 117 -7.27 -13.65 4.78
CA MET A 117 -6.68 -12.69 3.86
C MET A 117 -5.21 -12.42 4.16
N LYS A 118 -4.52 -11.87 3.16
CA LYS A 118 -3.12 -11.48 3.24
C LYS A 118 -3.04 -10.05 3.74
N VAL A 119 -2.46 -9.85 4.92
CA VAL A 119 -2.31 -8.55 5.57
C VAL A 119 -0.84 -8.18 5.59
N GLU A 120 -0.47 -7.07 4.98
CA GLU A 120 0.93 -6.66 4.84
C GLU A 120 1.64 -6.55 6.20
N THR A 121 2.92 -6.92 6.21
CA THR A 121 3.77 -6.74 7.40
C THR A 121 4.04 -5.24 7.59
N ALA A 122 4.42 -4.84 8.81
CA ALA A 122 4.72 -3.44 9.07
C ALA A 122 5.92 -2.95 8.24
N ALA A 123 6.93 -3.82 8.07
CA ALA A 123 8.08 -3.58 7.21
C ALA A 123 7.69 -3.38 5.72
N GLU A 124 6.77 -4.18 5.18
CA GLU A 124 6.26 -4.01 3.81
C GLU A 124 5.57 -2.65 3.62
N ILE A 125 4.70 -2.28 4.57
CA ILE A 125 3.96 -1.02 4.53
C ILE A 125 4.93 0.17 4.52
N VAL A 126 5.95 0.14 5.38
CA VAL A 126 6.97 1.19 5.43
C VAL A 126 7.81 1.21 4.15
N ALA A 127 8.23 0.04 3.64
CA ALA A 127 8.98 -0.05 2.40
C ALA A 127 8.21 0.57 1.23
N LYS A 128 6.91 0.29 1.09
CA LYS A 128 6.04 0.88 0.06
C LYS A 128 5.90 2.39 0.22
N LYS A 129 5.71 2.89 1.45
CA LYS A 129 5.68 4.35 1.71
C LYS A 129 6.97 5.02 1.25
N MET A 130 8.13 4.45 1.56
CA MET A 130 9.42 4.99 1.13
C MET A 130 9.62 4.90 -0.38
N TRP A 131 9.17 3.80 -1.01
CA TRP A 131 9.26 3.63 -2.46
C TRP A 131 8.43 4.67 -3.22
N HIS A 132 7.18 4.91 -2.78
CA HIS A 132 6.26 5.79 -3.50
C HIS A 132 6.37 7.27 -3.10
N ARG A 133 6.82 7.58 -1.88
CA ARG A 133 6.80 8.95 -1.30
C ARG A 133 8.09 9.33 -0.58
N GLY A 134 9.19 8.60 -0.76
CA GLY A 134 10.43 8.81 -0.01
C GLY A 134 11.06 10.20 -0.15
N ASP A 135 10.84 10.89 -1.28
CA ASP A 135 11.32 12.26 -1.49
C ASP A 135 10.39 13.34 -0.91
N ARG A 136 9.16 12.97 -0.53
CA ARG A 136 8.10 13.87 -0.02
C ARG A 136 7.20 13.19 1.02
N PRO A 137 7.76 12.72 2.15
CA PRO A 137 6.98 12.00 3.16
C PRO A 137 5.98 12.93 3.85
N THR A 138 4.80 12.40 4.21
CA THR A 138 3.86 13.12 5.08
C THR A 138 4.23 12.95 6.56
N ALA A 139 3.67 13.79 7.43
CA ALA A 139 3.83 13.62 8.88
C ALA A 139 3.36 12.24 9.38
N ARG A 140 2.32 11.67 8.75
CA ARG A 140 1.85 10.31 9.06
C ARG A 140 2.85 9.26 8.63
N ASP A 141 3.54 9.44 7.51
CA ASP A 141 4.56 8.50 7.06
C ASP A 141 5.77 8.48 8.01
N LEU A 142 6.19 9.64 8.52
CA LEU A 142 7.24 9.73 9.54
C LEU A 142 6.82 9.11 10.87
N PHE A 143 5.56 9.30 11.28
CA PHE A 143 5.02 8.69 12.49
C PHE A 143 4.95 7.16 12.38
N ASP A 144 4.43 6.66 11.26
CA ASP A 144 4.34 5.23 10.96
C ASP A 144 5.74 4.60 10.90
N LEU A 145 6.71 5.26 10.25
CA LEU A 145 8.12 4.81 10.25
C LEU A 145 8.69 4.73 11.68
N SER A 146 8.49 5.78 12.49
CA SER A 146 9.01 5.83 13.86
C SER A 146 8.43 4.71 14.72
N LEU A 147 7.13 4.44 14.59
CA LEU A 147 6.48 3.31 15.24
C LEU A 147 7.12 1.99 14.84
N VAL A 148 7.33 1.75 13.54
CA VAL A 148 7.87 0.47 13.06
C VAL A 148 9.33 0.29 13.48
N ILE A 149 10.12 1.36 13.50
CA ILE A 149 11.48 1.34 14.09
C ILE A 149 11.42 0.90 15.56
N GLU A 150 10.46 1.40 16.33
CA GLU A 150 10.31 1.06 17.75
C GLU A 150 9.82 -0.39 17.97
N ARG A 151 8.86 -0.85 17.15
CA ARG A 151 8.17 -2.14 17.36
C ARG A 151 8.82 -3.33 16.65
N GLU A 152 9.39 -3.13 15.47
CA GLU A 152 9.96 -4.18 14.62
C GLU A 152 11.30 -3.77 13.97
N PRO A 153 12.32 -3.36 14.75
CA PRO A 153 13.58 -2.85 14.21
C PRO A 153 14.30 -3.87 13.31
N ASP A 154 14.34 -5.14 13.70
CA ASP A 154 15.04 -6.18 12.95
C ASP A 154 14.39 -6.44 11.59
N SER A 155 13.06 -6.51 11.56
CA SER A 155 12.29 -6.71 10.32
C SER A 155 12.47 -5.53 9.36
N LEU A 156 12.51 -4.31 9.88
CA LEU A 156 12.75 -3.11 9.08
C LEU A 156 14.19 -3.05 8.55
N MET A 157 15.18 -3.42 9.38
CA MET A 157 16.58 -3.52 8.95
C MET A 157 16.76 -4.57 7.84
N ALA A 158 16.09 -5.72 7.96
CA ALA A 158 16.09 -6.75 6.92
C ALA A 158 15.44 -6.26 5.62
N ALA A 159 14.34 -5.50 5.70
CA ALA A 159 13.70 -4.89 4.54
C ALA A 159 14.59 -3.87 3.82
N GLY A 160 15.45 -3.15 4.55
CA GLY A 160 16.47 -2.27 3.95
C GLY A 160 17.64 -3.00 3.29
N GLY A 161 17.74 -4.33 3.45
CA GLY A 161 18.91 -5.14 3.07
C GLY A 161 18.81 -5.96 1.78
N VAL A 162 17.80 -5.77 0.92
CA VAL A 162 17.62 -6.55 -0.33
C VAL A 162 18.23 -5.80 -1.54
N PRO A 163 18.90 -6.50 -2.50
CA PRO A 163 20.25 -6.18 -2.96
C PRO A 163 20.34 -5.18 -4.11
N ASP A 164 21.58 -4.71 -4.34
CA ASP A 164 22.05 -3.87 -5.45
C ASP A 164 21.18 -3.96 -6.71
N SER A 165 20.78 -2.77 -7.18
CA SER A 165 20.28 -2.56 -8.54
C SER A 165 21.16 -3.31 -9.55
N PRO A 166 20.61 -3.91 -10.62
CA PRO A 166 21.40 -4.62 -11.60
C PRO A 166 22.51 -3.68 -12.07
N SER A 167 23.74 -4.15 -11.94
CA SER A 167 24.96 -3.43 -12.23
C SER A 167 24.79 -2.74 -13.58
N ARG A 168 24.54 -1.41 -13.56
CA ARG A 168 24.85 -0.60 -14.73
C ARG A 168 26.34 -0.80 -14.91
N ASN A 169 26.72 -1.46 -16.00
CA ASN A 169 28.07 -1.41 -16.53
C ASN A 169 28.45 0.07 -16.66
N LEU A 170 29.07 0.59 -15.60
CA LEU A 170 29.76 1.86 -15.59
C LEU A 170 31.08 1.61 -16.32
N SER A 171 31.03 1.67 -17.64
CA SER A 171 32.21 2.14 -18.36
C SER A 171 32.51 3.53 -17.81
N ALA A 172 33.63 3.65 -17.12
CA ALA A 172 34.08 4.87 -16.48
C ALA A 172 33.96 6.08 -17.43
N ASN A 173 33.27 7.12 -16.99
CA ASN A 173 33.45 8.47 -17.51
C ASN A 173 33.79 9.38 -16.32
N PRO A 174 35.07 9.76 -16.13
CA PRO A 174 35.48 10.51 -14.95
C PRO A 174 35.15 11.99 -15.20
N GLY A 175 34.00 12.46 -14.74
CA GLY A 175 33.66 13.86 -14.98
C GLY A 175 32.29 14.33 -14.51
N ARG A 176 31.98 14.18 -13.21
CA ARG A 176 31.17 15.13 -12.41
C ARG A 176 30.77 14.46 -11.10
N ALA A 177 31.40 14.84 -10.00
CA ALA A 177 30.85 14.60 -8.67
C ALA A 177 29.70 15.60 -8.42
N PRO A 178 28.52 15.16 -7.95
CA PRO A 178 27.50 16.07 -7.46
C PRO A 178 27.95 16.70 -6.13
N ARG A 179 27.98 18.04 -6.07
CA ARG A 179 28.22 18.80 -4.85
C ARG A 179 26.92 18.88 -4.05
N PHE A 180 26.92 18.35 -2.83
CA PHE A 180 25.90 18.67 -1.83
C PHE A 180 26.15 20.08 -1.27
N PRO A 181 25.15 20.97 -1.19
CA PRO A 181 25.32 22.27 -0.55
C PRO A 181 25.39 22.10 0.97
N ALA A 182 26.50 22.53 1.57
CA ALA A 182 26.64 22.66 3.01
C ALA A 182 25.77 23.82 3.51
N ALA A 183 24.93 23.55 4.51
CA ALA A 183 24.19 24.56 5.24
C ALA A 183 25.15 25.52 5.96
N ALA A 184 24.89 26.83 5.84
CA ALA A 184 25.56 27.85 6.63
C ALA A 184 24.80 28.04 7.95
N LEU A 185 25.50 27.77 9.05
CA LEU A 185 25.19 28.31 10.37
C LEU A 185 25.53 29.81 10.39
N GLN A 186 24.52 30.65 10.60
CA GLN A 186 24.53 31.84 11.47
C GLN A 186 23.12 32.42 11.57
#